data_AF-A0A9P3KJL5-F1
#
_entry.id   AF-A0A9P3KJL5-F1
#
_cell.length_a   1.000
_cell.length_b   1.000
_cell.length_c   1.000
_cell.angle_alpha   90.00
_cell.angle_beta   90.00
_cell.angle_gamma   90.00
#
_symmetry.space_group_name_H-M   'P 1'
#
loop_
_entity.id
_entity.type
_entity.pdbx_description
1 polymer ?
#
loop_
_entity_poly.entity_id
_entity_poly.type
_entity_poly.pdbx_seq_one_letter_code
_entity_poly.pdbx_strand_id
1 'polypeptide(L)'
;MGTLAARLATALLLLSLLGIHSAAAYGARYGARKAETPVQKAGRLRALADQKAAQLDAAEQIAALLQNQETDAQTNLDAAKDEAQAMAVSWVQAKTAVDSAKAVAANARKSAAVARKTVAGKKRYEGYSKAQAAVAEAERKYNASKARREQADAAYAAQQDVLNQLQPSSNGAQPGYAQAYSGSSAYTREQKKGKELKKKADEAAKEEAKAAAKLAAARAAAASATPTADDQAQFESVQAAEALAAQAEAQVKTAEVEFRAASQSMKKVAAQVSAARGQLKAAEKKREDADRRVAKLAAEAQKADADAMAAEEDAGIRAPGSEGAPGEDEDEEDDENDDENDEDENGDDGHGAGAGADEWKPTNSATATGAAGATAAQTEVGRPLMVRDAPVQTTSLLVTDTGAAEQPFGEPQPTRPTQPSYMF
;
A
#
# COMPACT_ATOMS: atom_id res chain seq x y z
N MET A 1 2.92 -11.35 77.66
CA MET A 1 4.20 -10.67 77.94
C MET A 1 5.44 -11.59 77.97
N GLY A 2 5.33 -12.92 77.77
CA GLY A 2 6.51 -13.83 77.78
C GLY A 2 7.24 -14.05 76.45
N THR A 3 6.73 -13.56 75.30
CA THR A 3 7.31 -13.84 73.96
C THR A 3 8.12 -12.69 73.37
N LEU A 4 8.07 -11.49 73.96
CA LEU A 4 8.83 -10.33 73.48
C LEU A 4 10.29 -10.37 74.00
N ALA A 5 10.48 -10.79 75.26
CA ALA A 5 11.81 -10.99 75.85
C ALA A 5 12.61 -12.09 75.14
N ALA A 6 11.94 -13.16 74.70
CA ALA A 6 12.58 -14.26 73.97
C ALA A 6 13.11 -13.83 72.59
N ARG A 7 12.37 -12.99 71.86
CA ARG A 7 12.79 -12.50 70.53
C ARG A 7 13.93 -11.50 70.60
N LEU A 8 13.92 -10.63 71.61
CA LEU A 8 15.02 -9.68 71.84
C LEU A 8 16.30 -10.40 72.27
N ALA A 9 16.19 -11.44 73.10
CA ALA A 9 17.32 -12.27 73.52
C ALA A 9 17.93 -13.05 72.35
N THR A 10 17.12 -13.67 71.48
CA THR A 10 17.64 -14.39 70.30
C THR A 10 18.29 -13.47 69.26
N ALA A 11 17.77 -12.25 69.06
CA ALA A 11 18.39 -11.28 68.15
C ALA A 11 19.73 -10.78 68.69
N LEU A 12 19.83 -10.52 70.00
CA LEU A 12 21.09 -10.17 70.65
C LEU A 12 22.08 -11.34 70.64
N LEU A 13 21.63 -12.59 70.82
CA LEU A 13 22.49 -13.77 70.73
C LEU A 13 23.05 -13.98 69.32
N LEU A 14 22.24 -13.74 68.28
CA LEU A 14 22.69 -13.83 66.89
C LEU A 14 23.61 -12.69 66.47
N LEU A 15 23.38 -11.45 66.93
CA LEU A 15 24.31 -10.33 66.73
C LEU A 15 25.62 -10.52 67.50
N SER A 16 25.58 -11.12 68.69
CA SER A 16 26.77 -11.50 69.48
C SER A 16 27.58 -12.58 68.77
N LEU A 17 26.92 -13.61 68.23
CA LEU A 17 27.57 -14.66 67.47
C LEU A 17 28.15 -14.10 66.16
N LEU A 18 27.46 -13.20 65.44
CA LEU A 18 28.00 -12.62 64.22
C LEU A 18 29.19 -11.66 64.48
N GLY A 19 29.17 -10.93 65.60
CA GLY A 19 30.26 -10.03 66.01
C GLY A 19 31.54 -10.74 66.46
N ILE A 20 31.43 -11.85 67.21
CA ILE A 20 32.58 -12.56 67.80
C ILE A 20 33.36 -13.36 66.74
N HIS A 21 32.67 -13.98 65.78
CA HIS A 21 33.34 -14.68 64.67
C HIS A 21 34.04 -13.70 63.72
N SER A 22 33.48 -12.50 63.57
CA SER A 22 34.09 -11.45 62.73
C SER A 22 35.40 -10.96 63.34
N ALA A 23 35.49 -10.68 64.65
CA ALA A 23 36.73 -10.18 65.26
C ALA A 23 37.87 -11.22 65.30
N ALA A 24 37.57 -12.48 65.63
CA ALA A 24 38.59 -13.55 65.70
C ALA A 24 39.01 -14.06 64.32
N ALA A 25 38.10 -14.19 63.35
CA ALA A 25 38.44 -14.56 61.99
C ALA A 25 39.14 -13.40 61.25
N TYR A 26 38.76 -12.15 61.53
CA TYR A 26 39.44 -10.97 60.97
C TYR A 26 40.83 -10.80 61.59
N GLY A 27 41.00 -11.06 62.89
CA GLY A 27 42.30 -11.08 63.58
C GLY A 27 43.24 -12.21 63.13
N ALA A 28 42.73 -13.43 62.94
CA ALA A 28 43.52 -14.56 62.40
C ALA A 28 43.88 -14.36 60.93
N ARG A 29 42.97 -13.79 60.11
CA ARG A 29 43.27 -13.41 58.73
C ARG A 29 44.22 -12.21 58.65
N TYR A 30 44.17 -11.25 59.58
CA TYR A 30 45.14 -10.13 59.65
C TYR A 30 46.52 -10.58 60.14
N GLY A 31 46.59 -11.55 61.07
CA GLY A 31 47.85 -12.18 61.50
C GLY A 31 48.51 -13.00 60.39
N ALA A 32 47.73 -13.79 59.64
CA ALA A 32 48.22 -14.53 58.48
C ALA A 32 48.61 -13.63 57.29
N ARG A 33 47.96 -12.47 57.12
CA ARG A 33 48.32 -11.48 56.08
C ARG A 33 49.66 -10.78 56.34
N LYS A 34 50.13 -10.69 57.59
CA LYS A 34 51.44 -10.10 57.91
C LYS A 34 52.62 -11.07 57.71
N ALA A 35 52.36 -12.35 57.46
CA ALA A 35 53.35 -13.38 57.20
C ALA A 35 53.07 -14.12 55.87
N GLU A 36 52.52 -13.41 54.89
CA GLU A 36 52.36 -13.96 53.56
C GLU A 36 53.75 -14.23 52.97
N THR A 37 54.11 -15.50 52.82
CA THR A 37 55.39 -15.88 52.21
C THR A 37 55.44 -15.32 50.79
N PRO A 38 56.61 -14.87 50.29
CA PRO A 38 56.76 -14.36 48.91
C PRO A 38 56.13 -15.26 47.86
N VAL A 39 56.19 -16.59 48.08
CA VAL A 39 55.58 -17.60 47.22
C VAL A 39 54.05 -17.52 47.13
N GLN A 40 53.38 -17.27 48.26
CA GLN A 40 51.92 -17.10 48.28
C GLN A 40 51.50 -15.79 47.63
N LYS A 41 52.31 -14.72 47.77
CA LYS A 41 52.08 -13.43 47.14
C LYS A 41 52.19 -13.54 45.61
N ALA A 42 53.23 -14.21 45.12
CA ALA A 42 53.40 -14.53 43.70
C ALA A 42 52.23 -15.36 43.16
N GLY A 43 51.82 -16.43 43.88
CA GLY A 43 50.68 -17.26 43.47
C GLY A 43 49.35 -16.51 43.39
N ARG A 44 49.11 -15.51 44.26
CA ARG A 44 47.91 -14.65 44.16
C ARG A 44 47.96 -13.69 42.98
N LEU A 45 49.14 -13.11 42.69
CA LEU A 45 49.31 -12.20 41.55
C LEU A 45 49.16 -12.95 40.22
N ARG A 46 49.68 -14.19 40.14
CA ARG A 46 49.43 -15.06 39.00
C ARG A 46 47.95 -15.37 38.80
N ALA A 47 47.25 -15.77 39.87
CA ALA A 47 45.81 -16.02 39.80
C ALA A 47 45.01 -14.77 39.38
N LEU A 48 45.48 -13.57 39.76
CA LEU A 48 44.89 -12.30 39.31
C LEU A 48 45.17 -12.02 37.83
N ALA A 49 46.38 -12.29 37.35
CA ALA A 49 46.73 -12.20 35.93
C ALA A 49 45.90 -13.16 35.08
N ASP A 50 45.75 -14.43 35.51
CA ASP A 50 44.89 -15.42 34.84
C ASP A 50 43.42 -14.97 34.80
N GLN A 51 42.92 -14.39 35.90
CA GLN A 51 41.57 -13.84 35.94
C GLN A 51 41.39 -12.67 34.95
N LYS A 52 42.41 -11.81 34.81
CA LYS A 52 42.38 -10.68 33.87
C LYS A 52 42.50 -11.13 32.43
N ALA A 53 43.31 -12.15 32.14
CA ALA A 53 43.40 -12.77 30.83
C ALA A 53 42.05 -13.40 30.41
N ALA A 54 41.37 -14.11 31.32
CA ALA A 54 40.03 -14.65 31.05
C ALA A 54 38.96 -13.54 30.85
N GLN A 55 39.09 -12.40 31.55
CA GLN A 55 38.22 -11.24 31.33
C GLN A 55 38.45 -10.58 29.97
N LEU A 56 39.70 -10.53 29.51
CA LEU A 56 40.06 -10.02 28.19
C LEU A 56 39.48 -10.88 27.08
N ASP A 57 39.69 -12.20 27.11
CA ASP A 57 39.14 -13.14 26.11
C ASP A 57 37.60 -13.05 26.03
N ALA A 58 36.93 -13.02 27.18
CA ALA A 58 35.47 -12.82 27.20
C ALA A 58 35.03 -11.47 26.59
N ALA A 59 35.81 -10.40 26.78
CA ALA A 59 35.53 -9.10 26.20
C ALA A 59 35.78 -9.07 24.68
N GLU A 60 36.83 -9.74 24.21
CA GLU A 60 37.15 -9.90 22.78
C GLU A 60 36.07 -10.68 22.05
N GLN A 61 35.54 -11.75 22.65
CA GLN A 61 34.39 -12.48 22.09
C GLN A 61 33.13 -11.59 21.98
N ILE A 62 32.87 -10.73 22.96
CA ILE A 62 31.75 -9.77 22.91
C ILE A 62 31.97 -8.73 21.79
N ALA A 63 33.19 -8.21 21.63
CA ALA A 63 33.54 -7.29 20.56
C ALA A 63 33.31 -7.93 19.18
N ALA A 64 33.76 -9.17 18.97
CA ALA A 64 33.51 -9.91 17.73
C ALA A 64 32.01 -10.10 17.44
N LEU A 65 31.20 -10.40 18.44
CA LEU A 65 29.74 -10.49 18.28
C LEU A 65 29.11 -9.14 17.91
N LEU A 66 29.59 -8.04 18.47
CA LEU A 66 29.10 -6.69 18.15
C LEU A 66 29.51 -6.24 16.76
N GLN A 67 30.71 -6.62 16.30
CA GLN A 67 31.14 -6.40 14.91
C GLN A 67 30.24 -7.14 13.92
N ASN A 68 29.83 -8.37 14.21
CA ASN A 68 28.85 -9.09 13.39
C ASN A 68 27.50 -8.36 13.38
N GLN A 69 27.03 -7.85 14.52
CA GLN A 69 25.78 -7.06 14.58
C GLN A 69 25.83 -5.77 13.75
N GLU A 70 26.98 -5.08 13.73
CA GLU A 70 27.19 -3.91 12.86
C GLU A 70 27.16 -4.31 11.38
N THR A 71 27.84 -5.41 11.03
CA THR A 71 27.83 -5.95 9.65
C THR A 71 26.41 -6.31 9.21
N ASP A 72 25.61 -6.92 10.09
CA ASP A 72 24.20 -7.22 9.82
C ASP A 72 23.37 -5.95 9.66
N ALA A 73 23.59 -4.94 10.51
CA ALA A 73 22.90 -3.66 10.42
C ALA A 73 23.24 -2.90 9.12
N GLN A 74 24.50 -2.96 8.68
CA GLN A 74 24.96 -2.42 7.40
C GLN A 74 24.28 -3.13 6.24
N THR A 75 24.29 -4.46 6.25
CA THR A 75 23.60 -5.29 5.25
C THR A 75 22.12 -4.93 5.13
N ASN A 76 21.43 -4.77 6.28
CA ASN A 76 20.02 -4.35 6.31
C ASN A 76 19.80 -2.93 5.77
N LEU A 77 20.72 -2.00 6.03
CA LEU A 77 20.66 -0.65 5.49
C LEU A 77 20.80 -0.66 3.97
N ASP A 78 21.71 -1.45 3.43
CA ASP A 78 21.95 -1.53 2.00
C ASP A 78 20.75 -2.19 1.29
N ALA A 79 20.20 -3.27 1.83
CA ALA A 79 18.94 -3.85 1.34
C ALA A 79 17.77 -2.82 1.33
N ALA A 80 17.63 -2.03 2.40
CA ALA A 80 16.61 -0.98 2.46
C ALA A 80 16.84 0.15 1.43
N LYS A 81 18.10 0.47 1.09
CA LYS A 81 18.42 1.45 0.03
C LYS A 81 18.07 0.90 -1.35
N ASP A 82 18.35 -0.38 -1.61
CA ASP A 82 18.01 -1.03 -2.88
C ASP A 82 16.50 -1.06 -3.09
N GLU A 83 15.73 -1.40 -2.04
CA GLU A 83 14.26 -1.29 -2.05
C GLU A 83 13.80 0.15 -2.30
N ALA A 84 14.46 1.14 -1.69
CA ALA A 84 14.13 2.56 -1.88
C ALA A 84 14.38 3.00 -3.31
N GLN A 85 15.46 2.54 -3.94
CA GLN A 85 15.79 2.85 -5.33
C GLN A 85 14.78 2.22 -6.29
N ALA A 86 14.43 0.94 -6.08
CA ALA A 86 13.40 0.27 -6.87
C ALA A 86 12.04 1.01 -6.78
N MET A 87 11.65 1.42 -5.56
CA MET A 87 10.41 2.17 -5.35
C MET A 87 10.45 3.60 -5.88
N ALA A 88 11.60 4.27 -5.86
CA ALA A 88 11.77 5.57 -6.49
C ALA A 88 11.53 5.49 -8.01
N VAL A 89 12.06 4.46 -8.68
CA VAL A 89 11.83 4.24 -10.12
C VAL A 89 10.34 4.04 -10.40
N SER A 90 9.67 3.14 -9.66
CA SER A 90 8.23 2.92 -9.85
C SER A 90 7.38 4.17 -9.55
N TRP A 91 7.77 4.97 -8.56
CA TRP A 91 7.11 6.24 -8.25
C TRP A 91 7.23 7.26 -9.39
N VAL A 92 8.42 7.38 -9.99
CA VAL A 92 8.66 8.25 -11.16
C VAL A 92 7.82 7.77 -12.35
N GLN A 93 7.82 6.47 -12.64
CA GLN A 93 7.01 5.90 -13.72
C GLN A 93 5.52 6.18 -13.53
N ALA A 94 4.98 5.98 -12.32
CA ALA A 94 3.59 6.28 -12.01
C ALA A 94 3.27 7.78 -12.15
N LYS A 95 4.20 8.66 -11.75
CA LYS A 95 4.06 10.11 -11.93
C LYS A 95 4.01 10.47 -13.42
N THR A 96 4.94 9.95 -14.21
CA THR A 96 4.99 10.18 -15.66
C THR A 96 3.71 9.67 -16.32
N ALA A 97 3.18 8.51 -15.91
CA ALA A 97 1.91 8.00 -16.41
C ALA A 97 0.73 8.95 -16.13
N VAL A 98 0.67 9.55 -14.93
CA VAL A 98 -0.31 10.60 -14.60
C VAL A 98 -0.17 11.81 -15.50
N ASP A 99 1.06 12.31 -15.69
CA ASP A 99 1.33 13.49 -16.52
C ASP A 99 0.98 13.23 -17.99
N SER A 100 1.33 12.05 -18.52
CA SER A 100 0.95 11.61 -19.86
C SER A 100 -0.57 11.48 -20.02
N ALA A 101 -1.26 10.83 -19.07
CA ALA A 101 -2.71 10.70 -19.12
C ALA A 101 -3.41 12.07 -19.08
N LYS A 102 -2.90 13.02 -18.28
CA LYS A 102 -3.42 14.39 -18.22
C LYS A 102 -3.24 15.13 -19.54
N ALA A 103 -2.09 14.97 -20.20
CA ALA A 103 -1.85 15.54 -21.52
C ALA A 103 -2.81 14.96 -22.57
N VAL A 104 -3.03 13.64 -22.57
CA VAL A 104 -4.00 12.97 -23.47
C VAL A 104 -5.42 13.46 -23.21
N ALA A 105 -5.85 13.54 -21.95
CA ALA A 105 -7.17 14.04 -21.58
C ALA A 105 -7.36 15.51 -22.00
N ALA A 106 -6.35 16.36 -21.83
CA ALA A 106 -6.40 17.75 -22.28
C ALA A 106 -6.53 17.87 -23.80
N ASN A 107 -5.80 17.05 -24.56
CA ASN A 107 -5.89 17.02 -26.03
C ASN A 107 -7.24 16.48 -26.52
N ALA A 108 -7.75 15.39 -25.93
CA ALA A 108 -9.06 14.85 -26.25
C ALA A 108 -10.19 15.85 -25.98
N ARG A 109 -10.13 16.58 -24.87
CA ARG A 109 -11.08 17.67 -24.55
C ARG A 109 -11.01 18.82 -25.57
N LYS A 110 -9.81 19.23 -25.99
CA LYS A 110 -9.64 20.25 -27.04
C LYS A 110 -10.25 19.78 -28.36
N SER A 111 -10.00 18.54 -28.77
CA SER A 111 -10.58 17.95 -29.98
C SER A 111 -12.11 17.90 -29.91
N ALA A 112 -12.68 17.45 -28.79
CA ALA A 112 -14.12 17.46 -28.58
C ALA A 112 -14.70 18.89 -28.61
N ALA A 113 -14.02 19.86 -28.00
CA ALA A 113 -14.44 21.26 -28.03
C ALA A 113 -14.38 21.89 -29.44
N VAL A 114 -13.36 21.54 -30.23
CA VAL A 114 -13.24 21.98 -31.64
C VAL A 114 -14.34 21.34 -32.47
N ALA A 115 -14.59 20.03 -32.34
CA ALA A 115 -15.66 19.33 -33.04
C ALA A 115 -17.03 19.96 -32.75
N ARG A 116 -17.32 20.29 -31.48
CA ARG A 116 -18.54 21.01 -31.06
C ARG A 116 -18.69 22.42 -31.63
N LYS A 117 -17.58 23.13 -31.91
CA LYS A 117 -17.60 24.53 -32.40
C LYS A 117 -17.83 24.66 -33.90
N THR A 118 -17.76 23.56 -34.66
CA THR A 118 -18.02 23.60 -36.10
C THR A 118 -19.47 24.04 -36.37
N VAL A 119 -19.67 25.01 -37.27
CA VAL A 119 -20.96 25.70 -37.52
C VAL A 119 -22.04 24.74 -38.04
N ALA A 120 -21.66 23.72 -38.81
CA ALA A 120 -22.54 22.64 -39.25
C ALA A 120 -22.94 21.71 -38.08
N GLY A 121 -21.99 21.37 -37.20
CA GLY A 121 -22.22 20.54 -36.02
C GLY A 121 -23.17 21.20 -35.03
N LYS A 122 -22.98 22.47 -34.68
CA LYS A 122 -23.77 23.11 -33.58
C LYS A 122 -25.27 23.21 -33.87
N LYS A 123 -25.67 23.76 -35.01
CA LYS A 123 -27.10 23.98 -35.32
C LYS A 123 -27.85 22.67 -35.59
N ARG A 124 -27.17 21.67 -36.18
CA ARG A 124 -27.79 20.39 -36.56
C ARG A 124 -27.75 19.37 -35.43
N TYR A 125 -26.69 19.33 -34.60
CA TYR A 125 -26.66 18.54 -33.35
C TYR A 125 -27.74 19.00 -32.38
N GLU A 126 -27.92 20.30 -32.18
CA GLU A 126 -28.98 20.82 -31.31
C GLU A 126 -30.39 20.52 -31.85
N GLY A 127 -30.59 20.52 -33.17
CA GLY A 127 -31.87 20.16 -33.80
C GLY A 127 -32.17 18.66 -33.73
N TYR A 128 -31.21 17.82 -34.14
CA TYR A 128 -31.34 16.37 -34.18
C TYR A 128 -31.38 15.75 -32.78
N SER A 129 -30.54 16.20 -31.85
CA SER A 129 -30.57 15.68 -30.46
C SER A 129 -31.88 16.02 -29.74
N LYS A 130 -32.46 17.21 -29.97
CA LYS A 130 -33.79 17.58 -29.45
C LYS A 130 -34.90 16.76 -30.08
N ALA A 131 -34.84 16.52 -31.39
CA ALA A 131 -35.81 15.69 -32.10
C ALA A 131 -35.73 14.21 -31.65
N GLN A 132 -34.52 13.65 -31.49
CA GLN A 132 -34.34 12.31 -30.94
C GLN A 132 -34.82 12.19 -29.49
N ALA A 133 -34.51 13.18 -28.63
CA ALA A 133 -35.02 13.20 -27.26
C ALA A 133 -36.56 13.23 -27.23
N ALA A 134 -37.19 14.01 -28.11
CA ALA A 134 -38.65 14.06 -28.26
C ALA A 134 -39.25 12.74 -28.76
N VAL A 135 -38.58 12.03 -29.68
CA VAL A 135 -39.00 10.68 -30.13
C VAL A 135 -38.90 9.67 -28.99
N ALA A 136 -37.78 9.64 -28.26
CA ALA A 136 -37.57 8.72 -27.14
C ALA A 136 -38.55 8.99 -25.98
N GLU A 137 -38.93 10.24 -25.75
CA GLU A 137 -39.96 10.60 -24.75
C GLU A 137 -41.36 10.21 -25.23
N ALA A 138 -41.69 10.46 -26.50
CA ALA A 138 -42.98 10.08 -27.08
C ALA A 138 -43.16 8.55 -27.14
N GLU A 139 -42.09 7.81 -27.43
CA GLU A 139 -42.08 6.34 -27.45
C GLU A 139 -42.27 5.76 -26.05
N ARG A 140 -41.62 6.34 -25.04
CA ARG A 140 -41.87 6.00 -23.63
C ARG A 140 -43.35 6.20 -23.25
N LYS A 141 -43.96 7.33 -23.65
CA LYS A 141 -45.39 7.61 -23.38
C LYS A 141 -46.32 6.68 -24.15
N TYR A 142 -46.00 6.36 -25.41
CA TYR A 142 -46.75 5.40 -26.21
C TYR A 142 -46.74 4.01 -25.59
N ASN A 143 -45.57 3.47 -25.25
CA ASN A 143 -45.44 2.16 -24.63
C ASN A 143 -46.16 2.08 -23.28
N ALA A 144 -46.07 3.13 -22.46
CA ALA A 144 -46.81 3.21 -21.21
C ALA A 144 -48.34 3.24 -21.44
N SER A 145 -48.81 3.95 -22.46
CA SER A 145 -50.23 4.01 -22.81
C SER A 145 -50.75 2.69 -23.37
N LYS A 146 -49.96 2.02 -24.21
CA LYS A 146 -50.25 0.70 -24.76
C LYS A 146 -50.39 -0.34 -23.64
N ALA A 147 -49.46 -0.38 -22.70
CA ALA A 147 -49.53 -1.28 -21.54
C ALA A 147 -50.80 -1.04 -20.70
N ARG A 148 -51.21 0.22 -20.50
CA ARG A 148 -52.45 0.56 -19.78
C ARG A 148 -53.70 0.08 -20.52
N ARG A 149 -53.72 0.18 -21.85
CA ARG A 149 -54.80 -0.36 -22.68
C ARG A 149 -54.85 -1.88 -22.58
N GLU A 150 -53.72 -2.56 -22.77
CA GLU A 150 -53.65 -4.03 -22.67
C GLU A 150 -54.15 -4.54 -21.31
N GLN A 151 -53.83 -3.84 -20.21
CA GLN A 151 -54.37 -4.14 -18.88
C GLN A 151 -55.88 -3.92 -18.76
N ALA A 152 -56.40 -2.82 -19.35
CA ALA A 152 -57.83 -2.52 -19.32
C ALA A 152 -58.64 -3.49 -20.20
N ASP A 153 -58.12 -3.85 -21.37
CA ASP A 153 -58.70 -4.82 -22.30
C ASP A 153 -58.71 -6.22 -21.66
N ALA A 154 -57.63 -6.63 -20.98
CA ALA A 154 -57.58 -7.90 -20.26
C ALA A 154 -58.55 -7.95 -19.06
N ALA A 155 -58.65 -6.86 -18.29
CA ALA A 155 -59.62 -6.75 -17.20
C ALA A 155 -61.07 -6.80 -17.72
N TYR A 156 -61.34 -6.18 -18.87
CA TYR A 156 -62.64 -6.23 -19.52
C TYR A 156 -62.96 -7.65 -20.04
N ALA A 157 -62.01 -8.32 -20.70
CA ALA A 157 -62.18 -9.70 -21.17
C ALA A 157 -62.46 -10.68 -20.02
N ALA A 158 -61.68 -10.61 -18.94
CA ALA A 158 -61.89 -11.43 -17.74
C ALA A 158 -63.28 -11.18 -17.10
N GLN A 159 -63.74 -9.92 -17.08
CA GLN A 159 -65.07 -9.58 -16.60
C GLN A 159 -66.18 -10.11 -17.53
N GLN A 160 -65.93 -10.13 -18.84
CA GLN A 160 -66.85 -10.67 -19.82
C GLN A 160 -66.94 -12.21 -19.71
N ASP A 161 -65.85 -12.89 -19.39
CA ASP A 161 -65.84 -14.32 -19.07
C ASP A 161 -66.65 -14.63 -17.80
N VAL A 162 -66.51 -13.82 -16.74
CA VAL A 162 -67.34 -13.94 -15.52
C VAL A 162 -68.83 -13.75 -15.84
N LEU A 163 -69.17 -12.76 -16.68
CA LEU A 163 -70.54 -12.57 -17.14
C LEU A 163 -71.05 -13.75 -17.96
N ASN A 164 -70.21 -14.33 -18.82
CA ASN A 164 -70.54 -15.52 -19.62
C ASN A 164 -70.74 -16.77 -18.73
N GLN A 165 -69.98 -16.91 -17.64
CA GLN A 165 -70.16 -17.98 -16.65
C GLN A 165 -71.43 -17.79 -15.80
N LEU A 166 -71.84 -16.54 -15.57
CA LEU A 166 -73.07 -16.21 -14.83
C LEU A 166 -74.33 -16.21 -15.70
N GLN A 167 -74.20 -16.15 -17.03
CA GLN A 167 -75.34 -16.36 -17.91
C GLN A 167 -75.86 -17.79 -17.73
N PRO A 168 -77.18 -17.99 -17.59
CA PRO A 168 -77.74 -19.33 -17.54
C PRO A 168 -77.38 -20.03 -18.85
N SER A 169 -76.51 -21.04 -18.81
CA SER A 169 -76.26 -21.86 -19.98
C SER A 169 -77.59 -22.50 -20.36
N SER A 170 -78.15 -22.09 -21.49
CA SER A 170 -79.43 -22.57 -21.99
C SER A 170 -79.43 -24.06 -22.37
N ASN A 171 -78.33 -24.79 -22.15
CA ASN A 171 -78.13 -26.16 -22.59
C ASN A 171 -78.18 -27.23 -21.48
N GLY A 172 -78.59 -26.91 -20.24
CA GLY A 172 -78.71 -27.95 -19.21
C GLY A 172 -79.45 -27.64 -17.90
N ALA A 173 -79.83 -26.39 -17.61
CA ALA A 173 -80.54 -26.07 -16.37
C ALA A 173 -82.06 -26.25 -16.55
N GLN A 174 -82.69 -27.05 -15.68
CA GLN A 174 -84.14 -27.20 -15.66
C GLN A 174 -84.83 -25.83 -15.54
N PRO A 175 -85.91 -25.56 -16.31
CA PRO A 175 -86.50 -24.24 -16.49
C PRO A 175 -87.01 -23.57 -15.20
N GLY A 176 -87.17 -24.30 -14.10
CA GLY A 176 -87.54 -23.76 -12.79
C GLY A 176 -86.42 -23.04 -12.01
N TYR A 177 -85.14 -23.29 -12.32
CA TYR A 177 -84.00 -22.70 -11.58
C TYR A 177 -83.39 -21.47 -12.27
N ALA A 178 -83.60 -21.30 -13.58
CA ALA A 178 -83.05 -20.18 -14.35
C ALA A 178 -83.66 -18.81 -13.96
N GLN A 179 -84.88 -18.80 -13.42
CA GLN A 179 -85.60 -17.58 -13.03
C GLN A 179 -85.12 -16.97 -11.70
N ALA A 180 -84.41 -17.73 -10.85
CA ALA A 180 -83.89 -17.23 -9.58
C ALA A 180 -82.53 -16.49 -9.73
N TYR A 181 -81.78 -16.75 -10.80
CA TYR A 181 -80.42 -16.22 -10.98
C TYR A 181 -80.29 -15.11 -12.04
N SER A 182 -81.14 -15.08 -13.08
CA SER A 182 -81.11 -14.02 -14.11
C SER A 182 -81.65 -12.66 -13.64
N GLY A 183 -82.42 -12.63 -12.54
CA GLY A 183 -82.82 -11.42 -11.81
C GLY A 183 -81.98 -11.16 -10.55
N SER A 184 -80.94 -11.96 -10.31
CA SER A 184 -80.14 -11.84 -9.09
C SER A 184 -79.33 -10.54 -9.10
N SER A 185 -79.28 -9.87 -7.95
CA SER A 185 -78.50 -8.63 -7.76
C SER A 185 -77.02 -8.78 -8.12
N ALA A 186 -76.49 -10.00 -8.24
CA ALA A 186 -75.11 -10.29 -8.63
C ALA A 186 -74.88 -10.03 -10.13
N TYR A 187 -75.71 -10.56 -11.04
CA TYR A 187 -75.53 -10.37 -12.49
C TYR A 187 -75.60 -8.88 -12.90
N THR A 188 -76.56 -8.13 -12.37
CA THR A 188 -76.70 -6.69 -12.65
C THR A 188 -75.51 -5.87 -12.16
N ARG A 189 -74.90 -6.27 -11.03
CA ARG A 189 -73.66 -5.65 -10.51
C ARG A 189 -72.46 -5.94 -11.41
N GLU A 190 -72.29 -7.19 -11.84
CA GLU A 190 -71.22 -7.57 -12.77
C GLU A 190 -71.42 -6.94 -14.17
N GLN A 191 -72.66 -6.75 -14.63
CA GLN A 191 -72.96 -6.08 -15.89
C GLN A 191 -72.63 -4.57 -15.82
N LYS A 192 -72.95 -3.92 -14.69
CA LYS A 192 -72.58 -2.51 -14.46
C LYS A 192 -71.06 -2.35 -14.43
N LYS A 193 -70.35 -3.25 -13.74
CA LYS A 193 -68.89 -3.31 -13.70
C LYS A 193 -68.28 -3.55 -15.09
N GLY A 194 -68.86 -4.43 -15.90
CA GLY A 194 -68.46 -4.63 -17.30
C GLY A 194 -68.58 -3.36 -18.15
N LYS A 195 -69.65 -2.59 -18.00
CA LYS A 195 -69.81 -1.29 -18.70
C LYS A 195 -68.78 -0.25 -18.25
N GLU A 196 -68.45 -0.21 -16.96
CA GLU A 196 -67.42 0.69 -16.43
C GLU A 196 -66.01 0.30 -16.91
N LEU A 197 -65.68 -0.99 -16.97
CA LEU A 197 -64.41 -1.48 -17.51
C LEU A 197 -64.29 -1.22 -19.01
N LYS A 198 -65.37 -1.40 -19.77
CA LYS A 198 -65.41 -1.03 -21.19
C LYS A 198 -65.12 0.45 -21.40
N LYS A 199 -65.76 1.32 -20.61
CA LYS A 199 -65.51 2.76 -20.67
C LYS A 199 -64.04 3.10 -20.37
N LYS A 200 -63.41 2.43 -19.40
CA LYS A 200 -61.98 2.59 -19.08
C LYS A 200 -61.07 2.09 -20.21
N ALA A 201 -61.41 0.97 -20.85
CA ALA A 201 -60.70 0.47 -22.03
C ALA A 201 -60.79 1.44 -23.21
N ASP A 202 -61.98 1.99 -23.48
CA ASP A 202 -62.20 3.00 -24.52
C ASP A 202 -61.45 4.32 -24.23
N GLU A 203 -61.36 4.72 -22.96
CA GLU A 203 -60.56 5.87 -22.51
C GLU A 203 -59.05 5.61 -22.67
N ALA A 204 -58.57 4.43 -22.30
CA ALA A 204 -57.18 4.03 -22.47
C ALA A 204 -56.79 3.94 -23.96
N ALA A 205 -57.68 3.44 -24.82
CA ALA A 205 -57.48 3.40 -26.27
C ALA A 205 -57.42 4.80 -26.90
N LYS A 206 -58.21 5.77 -26.40
CA LYS A 206 -58.11 7.17 -26.84
C LYS A 206 -56.80 7.83 -26.42
N GLU A 207 -56.30 7.53 -25.23
CA GLU A 207 -55.00 8.02 -24.77
C GLU A 207 -53.84 7.37 -25.54
N GLU A 208 -53.95 6.08 -25.90
CA GLU A 208 -52.97 5.42 -26.76
C GLU A 208 -52.98 6.04 -28.16
N ALA A 209 -54.16 6.30 -28.75
CA ALA A 209 -54.26 6.94 -30.06
C ALA A 209 -53.64 8.36 -30.05
N LYS A 210 -53.84 9.13 -28.98
CA LYS A 210 -53.18 10.44 -28.81
C LYS A 210 -51.66 10.30 -28.64
N ALA A 211 -51.19 9.29 -27.90
CA ALA A 211 -49.76 9.03 -27.72
C ALA A 211 -49.10 8.52 -29.02
N ALA A 212 -49.80 7.69 -29.80
CA ALA A 212 -49.38 7.22 -31.11
C ALA A 212 -49.30 8.37 -32.13
N ALA A 213 -50.28 9.27 -32.13
CA ALA A 213 -50.23 10.48 -32.95
C ALA A 213 -49.05 11.39 -32.56
N LYS A 214 -48.76 11.54 -31.26
CA LYS A 214 -47.58 12.27 -30.78
C LYS A 214 -46.26 11.58 -31.16
N LEU A 215 -46.20 10.25 -31.12
CA LEU A 215 -45.04 9.48 -31.57
C LEU A 215 -44.82 9.62 -33.08
N ALA A 216 -45.90 9.56 -33.87
CA ALA A 216 -45.84 9.77 -35.32
C ALA A 216 -45.40 11.21 -35.67
N ALA A 217 -45.93 12.22 -34.98
CA ALA A 217 -45.52 13.60 -35.16
C ALA A 217 -44.06 13.84 -34.74
N ALA A 218 -43.61 13.24 -33.62
CA ALA A 218 -42.22 13.30 -33.19
C ALA A 218 -41.28 12.59 -34.18
N ARG A 219 -41.68 11.44 -34.73
CA ARG A 219 -40.92 10.71 -35.76
C ARG A 219 -40.88 11.48 -37.09
N ALA A 220 -41.97 12.13 -37.50
CA ALA A 220 -42.00 12.98 -38.68
C ALA A 220 -41.13 14.23 -38.50
N ALA A 221 -41.15 14.86 -37.32
CA ALA A 221 -40.26 15.97 -37.00
C ALA A 221 -38.79 15.53 -37.01
N ALA A 222 -38.46 14.35 -36.47
CA ALA A 222 -37.12 13.77 -36.54
C ALA A 222 -36.71 13.44 -37.98
N ALA A 223 -37.62 12.94 -38.82
CA ALA A 223 -37.37 12.68 -40.24
C ALA A 223 -37.19 13.99 -41.05
N SER A 224 -37.86 15.07 -40.70
CA SER A 224 -37.62 16.38 -41.31
C SER A 224 -36.31 17.03 -40.84
N ALA A 225 -35.79 16.57 -39.70
CA ALA A 225 -34.48 16.93 -39.17
C ALA A 225 -33.40 15.89 -39.52
N THR A 226 -33.65 14.99 -40.49
CA THR A 226 -32.69 13.95 -40.89
C THR A 226 -31.39 14.64 -41.33
N PRO A 227 -30.27 14.36 -40.66
CA PRO A 227 -28.98 14.94 -41.04
C PRO A 227 -28.61 14.48 -42.46
N THR A 228 -27.85 15.28 -43.22
CA THR A 228 -27.17 14.73 -44.41
C THR A 228 -26.19 13.63 -43.97
N ALA A 229 -25.76 12.76 -44.88
CA ALA A 229 -24.73 11.76 -44.55
C ALA A 229 -23.47 12.42 -43.94
N ASP A 230 -23.12 13.62 -44.43
CA ASP A 230 -22.04 14.43 -43.88
C ASP A 230 -22.32 14.90 -42.45
N ASP A 231 -23.55 15.30 -42.13
CA ASP A 231 -23.92 15.72 -40.77
C ASP A 231 -23.95 14.55 -39.79
N GLN A 232 -24.36 13.36 -40.24
CA GLN A 232 -24.32 12.13 -39.46
C GLN A 232 -22.86 11.78 -39.10
N ALA A 233 -21.94 11.88 -40.07
CA ALA A 233 -20.52 11.67 -39.84
C ALA A 233 -19.91 12.71 -38.86
N GLN A 234 -20.34 13.98 -38.94
CA GLN A 234 -19.91 15.02 -38.00
C GLN A 234 -20.49 14.84 -36.58
N PHE A 235 -21.70 14.31 -36.47
CA PHE A 235 -22.31 13.98 -35.18
C PHE A 235 -21.61 12.79 -34.51
N GLU A 236 -21.34 11.73 -35.27
CA GLU A 236 -20.61 10.55 -34.80
C GLU A 236 -19.16 10.90 -34.44
N SER A 237 -18.52 11.82 -35.15
CA SER A 237 -17.17 12.30 -34.80
C SER A 237 -17.14 13.10 -33.49
N VAL A 238 -18.17 13.91 -33.21
CA VAL A 238 -18.32 14.60 -31.91
C VAL A 238 -18.53 13.57 -30.78
N GLN A 239 -19.41 12.58 -30.97
CA GLN A 239 -19.62 11.53 -29.97
C GLN A 239 -18.37 10.68 -29.72
N ALA A 240 -17.64 10.32 -30.79
CA ALA A 240 -16.39 9.59 -30.68
C ALA A 240 -15.32 10.40 -29.94
N ALA A 241 -15.19 11.70 -30.23
CA ALA A 241 -14.27 12.59 -29.53
C ALA A 241 -14.62 12.77 -28.04
N GLU A 242 -15.92 12.84 -27.71
CA GLU A 242 -16.40 12.90 -26.33
C GLU A 242 -16.20 11.60 -25.55
N ALA A 243 -16.45 10.45 -26.20
CA ALA A 243 -16.17 9.14 -25.63
C ALA A 243 -14.67 8.96 -25.37
N LEU A 244 -13.81 9.39 -26.30
CA LEU A 244 -12.35 9.38 -26.14
C LEU A 244 -11.91 10.28 -24.97
N ALA A 245 -12.51 11.46 -24.82
CA ALA A 245 -12.24 12.35 -23.70
C ALA A 245 -12.65 11.72 -22.35
N ALA A 246 -13.83 11.07 -22.29
CA ALA A 246 -14.28 10.38 -21.09
C ALA A 246 -13.37 9.18 -20.72
N GLN A 247 -12.91 8.42 -21.73
CA GLN A 247 -11.94 7.33 -21.53
C GLN A 247 -10.60 7.86 -21.02
N ALA A 248 -10.08 8.93 -21.61
CA ALA A 248 -8.82 9.56 -21.17
C ALA A 248 -8.92 10.09 -19.73
N GLU A 249 -10.06 10.68 -19.35
CA GLU A 249 -10.30 11.09 -17.96
C GLU A 249 -10.38 9.92 -16.98
N ALA A 250 -10.95 8.78 -17.38
CA ALA A 250 -10.94 7.56 -16.58
C ALA A 250 -9.51 7.00 -16.41
N GLN A 251 -8.67 7.07 -17.44
CA GLN A 251 -7.26 6.70 -17.37
C GLN A 251 -6.48 7.62 -16.42
N VAL A 252 -6.73 8.94 -16.43
CA VAL A 252 -6.13 9.88 -15.46
C VAL A 252 -6.45 9.46 -14.02
N LYS A 253 -7.73 9.16 -13.73
CA LYS A 253 -8.13 8.72 -12.38
C LYS A 253 -7.44 7.43 -11.95
N THR A 254 -7.29 6.48 -12.88
CA THR A 254 -6.61 5.21 -12.62
C THR A 254 -5.14 5.43 -12.32
N ALA A 255 -4.43 6.19 -13.17
CA ALA A 255 -3.03 6.55 -12.98
C ALA A 255 -2.82 7.33 -11.65
N GLU A 256 -3.74 8.21 -11.27
CA GLU A 256 -3.65 8.95 -9.99
C GLU A 256 -3.80 8.04 -8.77
N VAL A 257 -4.62 6.98 -8.86
CA VAL A 257 -4.74 5.98 -7.79
C VAL A 257 -3.44 5.18 -7.66
N GLU A 258 -2.87 4.74 -8.78
CA GLU A 258 -1.57 4.03 -8.81
C GLU A 258 -0.44 4.92 -8.28
N PHE A 259 -0.38 6.18 -8.69
CA PHE A 259 0.60 7.14 -8.19
C PHE A 259 0.45 7.39 -6.69
N ARG A 260 -0.79 7.47 -6.17
CA ARG A 260 -1.04 7.57 -4.73
C ARG A 260 -0.55 6.33 -3.99
N ALA A 261 -0.81 5.13 -4.52
CA ALA A 261 -0.33 3.89 -3.93
C ALA A 261 1.21 3.82 -3.92
N ALA A 262 1.85 4.14 -5.05
CA ALA A 262 3.32 4.21 -5.17
C ALA A 262 3.92 5.23 -4.18
N SER A 263 3.28 6.38 -4.01
CA SER A 263 3.72 7.40 -3.05
C SER A 263 3.65 6.92 -1.59
N GLN A 264 2.61 6.16 -1.23
CA GLN A 264 2.51 5.57 0.11
C GLN A 264 3.55 4.48 0.33
N SER A 265 3.81 3.63 -0.67
CA SER A 265 4.89 2.65 -0.62
C SER A 265 6.25 3.32 -0.43
N MET A 266 6.56 4.36 -1.21
CA MET A 266 7.81 5.12 -1.09
C MET A 266 7.99 5.71 0.31
N LYS A 267 6.91 6.24 0.92
CA LYS A 267 6.95 6.74 2.30
C LYS A 267 7.31 5.66 3.32
N LYS A 268 6.80 4.44 3.16
CA LYS A 268 7.12 3.31 4.04
C LYS A 268 8.58 2.92 3.92
N VAL A 269 9.09 2.82 2.69
CA VAL A 269 10.49 2.47 2.45
C VAL A 269 11.45 3.53 2.97
N ALA A 270 11.13 4.81 2.79
CA ALA A 270 11.91 5.90 3.40
C ALA A 270 12.00 5.78 4.93
N ALA A 271 10.92 5.35 5.60
CA ALA A 271 10.91 5.11 7.03
C ALA A 271 11.77 3.88 7.42
N GLN A 272 11.76 2.82 6.61
CA GLN A 272 12.64 1.64 6.80
C GLN A 272 14.11 2.01 6.68
N VAL A 273 14.49 2.81 5.67
CA VAL A 273 15.87 3.31 5.52
C VAL A 273 16.28 4.13 6.74
N SER A 274 15.40 5.01 7.23
CA SER A 274 15.68 5.81 8.43
C SER A 274 15.86 4.94 9.68
N ALA A 275 15.02 3.91 9.85
CA ALA A 275 15.14 2.96 10.95
C ALA A 275 16.44 2.15 10.87
N ALA A 276 16.81 1.64 9.67
CA ALA A 276 18.04 0.89 9.45
C ALA A 276 19.28 1.75 9.74
N ARG A 277 19.31 3.02 9.32
CA ARG A 277 20.37 3.97 9.70
C ARG A 277 20.47 4.16 11.21
N GLY A 278 19.33 4.23 11.90
CA GLY A 278 19.31 4.34 13.36
C GLY A 278 19.89 3.09 14.05
N GLN A 279 19.59 1.91 13.52
CA GLN A 279 20.13 0.63 14.01
C GLN A 279 21.64 0.53 13.80
N LEU A 280 22.13 0.90 12.62
CA LEU A 280 23.57 0.91 12.32
C LEU A 280 24.33 1.79 13.31
N LYS A 281 23.91 3.06 13.49
CA LYS A 281 24.54 3.97 14.45
C LYS A 281 24.53 3.44 15.90
N ALA A 282 23.46 2.75 16.28
CA ALA A 282 23.37 2.13 17.60
C ALA A 282 24.32 0.92 17.74
N ALA A 283 24.54 0.16 16.66
CA ALA A 283 25.49 -0.95 16.63
C ALA A 283 26.94 -0.44 16.64
N GLU A 284 27.29 0.54 15.80
CA GLU A 284 28.60 1.20 15.75
C GLU A 284 29.03 1.71 17.13
N LYS A 285 28.14 2.42 17.83
CA LYS A 285 28.43 2.93 19.18
C LYS A 285 28.69 1.81 20.19
N LYS A 286 27.94 0.71 20.12
CA LYS A 286 28.15 -0.44 21.02
C LYS A 286 29.48 -1.12 20.74
N ARG A 287 29.84 -1.27 19.46
CA ARG A 287 31.15 -1.78 19.06
C ARG A 287 32.25 -0.89 19.64
N GLU A 288 32.18 0.42 19.38
CA GLU A 288 33.16 1.38 19.88
C GLU A 288 33.29 1.35 21.42
N ASP A 289 32.17 1.27 22.15
CA ASP A 289 32.18 1.14 23.60
C ASP A 289 32.80 -0.19 24.08
N ALA A 290 32.64 -1.28 23.32
CA ALA A 290 33.24 -2.57 23.61
C ALA A 290 34.75 -2.58 23.31
N ASP A 291 35.17 -2.02 22.18
CA ASP A 291 36.58 -1.87 21.79
C ASP A 291 37.35 -1.08 22.85
N ARG A 292 36.78 0.02 23.36
CA ARG A 292 37.35 0.80 24.46
C ARG A 292 37.51 -0.02 25.75
N ARG A 293 36.58 -0.93 26.04
CA ARG A 293 36.67 -1.83 27.21
C ARG A 293 37.74 -2.90 27.02
N VAL A 294 37.83 -3.49 25.84
CA VAL A 294 38.87 -4.46 25.47
C VAL A 294 40.25 -3.82 25.63
N ALA A 295 40.47 -2.62 25.07
CA ALA A 295 41.75 -1.90 25.19
C ALA A 295 42.14 -1.65 26.66
N LYS A 296 41.18 -1.24 27.50
CA LYS A 296 41.43 -1.05 28.93
C LYS A 296 41.77 -2.36 29.65
N LEU A 297 41.02 -3.43 29.38
CA LEU A 297 41.26 -4.74 29.98
C LEU A 297 42.59 -5.33 29.53
N ALA A 298 43.00 -5.10 28.28
CA ALA A 298 44.30 -5.53 27.75
C ALA A 298 45.45 -4.85 28.51
N ALA A 299 45.36 -3.54 28.73
CA ALA A 299 46.34 -2.80 29.54
C ALA A 299 46.36 -3.28 31.01
N GLU A 300 45.20 -3.56 31.61
CA GLU A 300 45.11 -4.12 32.96
C GLU A 300 45.70 -5.55 33.04
N ALA A 301 45.50 -6.38 32.02
CA ALA A 301 46.04 -7.73 31.94
C ALA A 301 47.57 -7.71 31.79
N GLN A 302 48.11 -6.87 30.89
CA GLN A 302 49.55 -6.68 30.70
C GLN A 302 50.23 -6.23 32.01
N LYS A 303 49.61 -5.28 32.72
CA LYS A 303 50.13 -4.83 34.01
C LYS A 303 50.10 -5.93 35.07
N ALA A 304 49.00 -6.68 35.18
CA ALA A 304 48.88 -7.75 36.17
C ALA A 304 49.87 -8.90 35.89
N ASP A 305 50.14 -9.21 34.63
CA ASP A 305 51.14 -10.19 34.21
C ASP A 305 52.57 -9.74 34.54
N ALA A 306 52.92 -8.47 34.25
CA ALA A 306 54.20 -7.89 34.63
C ALA A 306 54.42 -7.88 36.15
N ASP A 307 53.39 -7.50 36.92
CA ASP A 307 53.41 -7.52 38.40
C ASP A 307 53.59 -8.96 38.93
N ALA A 308 52.98 -9.96 38.29
CA ALA A 308 53.13 -11.37 38.65
C ALA A 308 54.55 -11.88 38.35
N MET A 309 55.12 -11.54 37.19
CA MET A 309 56.50 -11.91 36.82
C MET A 309 57.53 -11.33 37.80
N ALA A 310 57.42 -10.04 38.14
CA ALA A 310 58.30 -9.40 39.11
C ALA A 310 58.21 -10.07 40.49
N ALA A 311 56.99 -10.42 40.95
CA ALA A 311 56.81 -11.09 42.24
C ALA A 311 57.32 -12.54 42.26
N GLU A 312 57.29 -13.24 41.12
CA GLU A 312 57.85 -14.59 40.98
C GLU A 312 59.39 -14.60 41.02
N GLU A 313 60.01 -13.57 40.44
CA GLU A 313 61.44 -13.31 40.51
C GLU A 313 61.88 -13.00 41.95
N ASP A 314 61.20 -12.06 42.63
CA ASP A 314 61.44 -11.73 44.05
C ASP A 314 61.26 -12.92 44.99
N ALA A 315 60.34 -13.84 44.67
CA ALA A 315 60.07 -15.03 45.47
C ALA A 315 61.05 -16.19 45.23
N GLY A 316 61.96 -16.06 44.25
CA GLY A 316 62.90 -17.12 43.85
C GLY A 316 62.22 -18.35 43.26
N ILE A 317 60.97 -18.22 42.78
CA ILE A 317 60.21 -19.31 42.17
C ILE A 317 60.66 -19.51 40.72
N ARG A 318 60.93 -18.40 40.03
CA ARG A 318 61.60 -18.44 38.73
C ARG A 318 63.08 -18.68 39.02
N ALA A 319 63.59 -19.87 38.69
CA ALA A 319 65.02 -20.14 38.84
C ALA A 319 65.81 -19.09 38.04
N PRO A 320 66.80 -18.40 38.63
CA PRO A 320 67.75 -17.61 37.86
C PRO A 320 68.55 -18.59 36.99
N GLY A 321 68.06 -18.85 35.79
CA GLY A 321 68.68 -19.72 34.82
C GLY A 321 69.38 -18.89 33.77
N SER A 322 70.71 -18.81 33.89
CA SER A 322 71.69 -18.76 32.78
C SER A 322 71.57 -17.65 31.71
N GLU A 323 72.65 -16.85 31.60
CA GLU A 323 72.98 -15.82 30.58
C GLU A 323 72.47 -14.40 30.93
N GLY A 324 73.30 -13.37 31.15
CA GLY A 324 74.69 -13.19 30.75
C GLY A 324 75.73 -13.34 31.87
N ALA A 325 76.79 -14.09 31.56
CA ALA A 325 78.08 -13.92 32.19
C ALA A 325 78.63 -12.52 31.83
N PRO A 326 79.40 -11.86 32.72
CA PRO A 326 80.05 -10.60 32.41
C PRO A 326 81.15 -10.84 31.38
N GLY A 327 80.98 -10.38 30.15
CA GLY A 327 82.00 -10.47 29.11
C GLY A 327 81.52 -9.94 27.77
N GLU A 328 82.35 -9.05 27.21
CA GLU A 328 82.30 -8.48 25.86
C GLU A 328 81.47 -7.20 25.74
N ASP A 329 82.11 -6.13 26.24
CA ASP A 329 82.29 -4.87 25.53
C ASP A 329 82.34 -5.10 24.00
N GLU A 330 81.30 -4.72 23.26
CA GLU A 330 81.45 -4.27 21.86
C GLU A 330 80.49 -3.10 21.63
N ASP A 331 81.13 -1.94 21.54
CA ASP A 331 80.94 -0.90 20.53
C ASP A 331 79.61 -0.12 20.52
N GLU A 332 79.71 1.06 21.15
CA GLU A 332 79.00 2.27 20.74
C GLU A 332 79.35 2.58 19.27
N GLU A 333 78.52 2.14 18.33
CA GLU A 333 78.41 2.79 17.02
C GLU A 333 77.20 3.73 17.07
N ASP A 334 77.52 5.01 17.04
CA ASP A 334 76.65 6.12 16.65
C ASP A 334 76.01 5.81 15.28
N ASP A 335 74.81 5.24 15.27
CA ASP A 335 73.92 5.35 14.11
C ASP A 335 72.99 6.55 14.32
N GLU A 336 73.51 7.69 13.85
CA GLU A 336 72.74 8.81 13.35
C GLU A 336 71.53 8.30 12.57
N ASN A 337 70.32 8.43 13.13
CA ASN A 337 69.12 8.53 12.31
C ASN A 337 68.50 9.90 12.59
N ASP A 338 68.81 10.80 11.66
CA ASP A 338 68.10 12.03 11.36
C ASP A 338 66.59 11.74 11.29
N ASP A 339 65.84 12.18 12.31
CA ASP A 339 64.40 12.40 12.19
C ASP A 339 64.17 13.69 11.37
N GLU A 340 64.59 13.68 10.10
CA GLU A 340 63.98 14.51 9.06
C GLU A 340 62.63 13.85 8.70
N ASN A 341 61.58 14.30 9.36
CA ASN A 341 60.23 14.26 8.82
C ASN A 341 59.50 15.52 9.28
N ASP A 342 59.98 16.66 8.76
CA ASP A 342 59.10 17.78 8.43
C ASP A 342 58.20 17.35 7.25
N GLU A 343 57.11 18.09 7.06
CA GLU A 343 56.23 18.09 5.87
C GLU A 343 55.06 17.08 5.92
N ASP A 344 53.90 17.51 6.42
CA ASP A 344 52.85 17.98 5.50
C ASP A 344 51.45 18.19 6.15
N GLU A 345 50.98 19.43 5.99
CA GLU A 345 49.61 19.78 5.64
C GLU A 345 48.46 19.38 6.58
N ASN A 346 48.33 20.14 7.68
CA ASN A 346 47.01 20.58 8.12
C ASN A 346 46.50 21.67 7.15
N GLY A 347 46.08 21.22 5.97
CA GLY A 347 45.36 22.01 4.97
C GLY A 347 43.86 21.76 5.03
N ASP A 348 43.10 22.85 5.10
CA ASP A 348 41.69 23.01 4.77
C ASP A 348 40.67 22.96 5.94
N ASP A 349 40.79 23.98 6.77
CA ASP A 349 39.68 24.79 7.27
C ASP A 349 38.82 25.37 6.12
N GLY A 350 38.10 24.47 5.44
CA GLY A 350 37.10 24.78 4.41
C GLY A 350 35.87 25.48 4.98
N HIS A 351 36.04 26.74 5.37
CA HIS A 351 35.00 27.70 5.70
C HIS A 351 34.25 28.10 4.42
N GLY A 352 33.25 27.31 4.03
CA GLY A 352 32.35 27.60 2.90
C GLY A 352 30.97 28.05 3.37
N ALA A 353 30.77 29.37 3.51
CA ALA A 353 29.45 29.98 3.65
C ALA A 353 28.72 30.05 2.29
N GLY A 354 27.41 29.77 2.24
CA GLY A 354 26.56 30.28 1.15
C GLY A 354 25.27 29.54 0.79
N ALA A 355 24.15 30.12 1.25
CA ALA A 355 22.90 30.39 0.52
C ALA A 355 21.90 29.25 0.14
N GLY A 356 20.69 29.34 0.72
CA GLY A 356 19.47 29.56 -0.06
C GLY A 356 18.44 28.42 -0.15
N ALA A 357 17.36 28.53 0.62
CA ALA A 357 15.95 28.26 0.26
C ALA A 357 15.12 28.22 1.55
N ASP A 358 14.52 29.34 1.93
CA ASP A 358 13.14 29.69 1.55
C ASP A 358 12.13 28.61 1.94
N GLU A 359 11.38 28.98 2.98
CA GLU A 359 9.99 28.68 3.26
C GLU A 359 9.35 27.58 2.41
N TRP A 360 8.80 26.55 3.06
CA TRP A 360 7.42 26.14 2.78
C TRP A 360 6.82 25.52 4.03
N LYS A 361 6.15 26.37 4.82
CA LYS A 361 5.05 25.93 5.69
C LYS A 361 3.80 25.89 4.83
N PRO A 362 3.09 24.76 4.84
CA PRO A 362 1.66 24.84 5.07
C PRO A 362 1.35 24.21 6.43
N THR A 363 1.24 25.09 7.42
CA THR A 363 0.30 24.90 8.52
C THR A 363 -1.09 24.85 7.92
N ASN A 364 -1.69 23.67 7.88
CA ASN A 364 -3.14 23.54 8.01
C ASN A 364 -3.45 22.28 8.81
N SER A 365 -3.66 22.53 10.10
CA SER A 365 -4.47 21.73 10.99
C SER A 365 -5.89 21.65 10.43
N ALA A 366 -6.24 20.55 9.77
CA ALA A 366 -7.63 20.13 9.68
C ALA A 366 -7.87 19.10 10.78
N THR A 367 -8.23 19.61 11.96
CA THR A 367 -8.92 18.84 12.99
C THR A 367 -10.30 18.48 12.43
N ALA A 368 -10.51 17.22 12.07
CA ALA A 368 -11.83 16.65 11.83
C ALA A 368 -12.09 15.57 12.88
N THR A 369 -12.30 16.02 14.12
CA THR A 369 -12.98 15.23 15.14
C THR A 369 -14.47 15.35 14.85
N GLY A 370 -15.02 14.39 14.12
CA GLY A 370 -16.43 14.31 13.78
C GLY A 370 -16.94 12.88 13.93
N ALA A 371 -17.46 12.60 15.13
CA ALA A 371 -18.51 11.65 15.50
C ALA A 371 -18.77 10.39 14.65
N ALA A 372 -18.57 9.24 15.31
CA ALA A 372 -19.52 8.13 15.46
C ALA A 372 -20.42 7.72 14.28
N GLY A 373 -20.23 6.48 13.82
CA GLY A 373 -21.33 5.66 13.30
C GLY A 373 -21.04 4.91 11.99
N ALA A 374 -20.27 3.82 12.05
CA ALA A 374 -20.44 2.70 11.11
C ALA A 374 -19.80 1.43 11.68
N THR A 375 -20.66 0.65 12.34
CA THR A 375 -20.39 -0.69 12.86
C THR A 375 -20.29 -1.69 11.71
N ALA A 376 -19.31 -2.61 11.84
CA ALA A 376 -19.31 -4.00 11.39
C ALA A 376 -19.50 -4.33 9.89
N ALA A 377 -18.41 -4.81 9.27
CA ALA A 377 -18.39 -6.11 8.62
C ALA A 377 -16.96 -6.66 8.60
N GLN A 378 -16.75 -7.74 9.35
CA GLN A 378 -15.56 -8.57 9.27
C GLN A 378 -15.44 -9.13 7.85
N THR A 379 -14.28 -9.03 7.22
CA THR A 379 -13.91 -9.94 6.13
C THR A 379 -12.42 -10.22 6.20
N GLU A 380 -12.12 -11.39 6.74
CA GLU A 380 -10.93 -12.22 6.51
C GLU A 380 -9.66 -11.53 6.01
N VAL A 381 -8.76 -11.27 6.95
CA VAL A 381 -7.31 -11.29 6.70
C VAL A 381 -6.90 -12.76 6.64
N GLY A 382 -6.52 -13.28 5.47
CA GLY A 382 -6.15 -14.70 5.42
C GLY A 382 -5.71 -15.35 4.11
N ARG A 383 -5.41 -14.63 3.02
CA ARG A 383 -4.76 -15.28 1.85
C ARG A 383 -3.58 -14.45 1.32
N PRO A 384 -2.36 -15.00 1.27
CA PRO A 384 -1.25 -14.35 0.60
C PRO A 384 -1.60 -14.21 -0.88
N LEU A 385 -1.56 -12.98 -1.38
CA LEU A 385 -1.71 -12.69 -2.80
C LEU A 385 -0.48 -13.29 -3.49
N MET A 386 -0.57 -14.53 -3.95
CA MET A 386 0.39 -15.03 -4.93
C MET A 386 0.23 -14.15 -6.17
N VAL A 387 1.22 -13.29 -6.40
CA VAL A 387 1.43 -12.60 -7.66
C VAL A 387 1.56 -13.70 -8.71
N ARG A 388 0.46 -14.01 -9.40
CA ARG A 388 0.53 -14.73 -10.66
C ARG A 388 0.82 -13.69 -11.71
N ASP A 389 1.90 -13.90 -12.47
CA ASP A 389 2.20 -13.20 -13.70
C ASP A 389 0.93 -13.12 -14.56
N ALA A 390 0.29 -11.96 -14.55
CA ALA A 390 -0.69 -11.61 -15.56
C ALA A 390 0.13 -11.30 -16.82
N PRO A 391 -0.06 -12.02 -17.94
CA PRO A 391 0.63 -11.64 -19.16
C PRO A 391 0.23 -10.20 -19.47
N VAL A 392 1.22 -9.30 -19.53
CA VAL A 392 1.04 -7.99 -20.11
C VAL A 392 0.61 -8.24 -21.55
N GLN A 393 -0.71 -8.19 -21.80
CA GLN A 393 -1.23 -8.16 -23.15
C GLN A 393 -0.82 -6.81 -23.73
N THR A 394 0.36 -6.78 -24.33
CA THR A 394 0.79 -5.74 -25.26
C THR A 394 -0.12 -5.82 -26.47
N THR A 395 -1.27 -5.14 -26.41
CA THR A 395 -2.02 -4.78 -27.60
C THR A 395 -1.15 -3.84 -28.43
N SER A 396 -0.38 -4.40 -29.36
CA SER A 396 0.28 -3.66 -30.42
C SER A 396 -0.79 -2.95 -31.24
N LEU A 397 -0.92 -1.64 -31.04
CA LEU A 397 -1.69 -0.79 -31.93
C LEU A 397 -0.90 -0.71 -33.26
N LEU A 398 -1.28 -1.54 -34.23
CA LEU A 398 -0.85 -1.35 -35.62
C LEU A 398 -1.48 -0.05 -36.12
N VAL A 399 -0.67 1.01 -36.12
CA VAL A 399 -0.96 2.22 -36.87
C VAL A 399 -0.77 1.88 -38.34
N THR A 400 -1.84 1.48 -39.03
CA THR A 400 -1.86 1.50 -40.49
C THR A 400 -1.94 2.95 -40.93
N ASP A 401 -0.79 3.51 -41.28
CA ASP A 401 -0.67 4.76 -42.03
C ASP A 401 -1.22 4.52 -43.44
N THR A 402 -2.53 4.68 -43.62
CA THR A 402 -3.14 4.73 -44.95
C THR A 402 -2.93 6.12 -45.53
N GLY A 403 -1.68 6.41 -45.87
CA GLY A 403 -1.35 7.39 -46.90
C GLY A 403 -1.93 6.90 -48.21
N ALA A 404 -2.90 7.64 -48.74
CA ALA A 404 -3.48 7.42 -50.06
C ALA A 404 -2.38 7.48 -51.13
N ALA A 405 -2.03 6.32 -51.68
CA ALA A 405 -1.34 6.20 -52.96
C ALA A 405 -2.32 5.56 -53.94
N GLU A 406 -2.68 6.35 -54.95
CA GLU A 406 -3.44 5.97 -56.14
C GLU A 406 -2.84 4.70 -56.77
N GLN A 407 -3.65 3.65 -57.00
CA GLN A 407 -3.44 2.69 -58.10
C GLN A 407 -4.77 2.09 -58.60
N PRO A 408 -4.86 1.74 -59.89
CA PRO A 408 -6.12 1.71 -60.64
C PRO A 408 -6.76 0.31 -60.72
N PHE A 409 -8.08 0.33 -60.93
CA PHE A 409 -8.99 -0.72 -61.43
C PHE A 409 -8.40 -2.12 -61.72
N GLY A 410 -8.84 -3.10 -60.93
CA GLY A 410 -8.79 -4.54 -61.22
C GLY A 410 -9.74 -5.31 -60.30
N GLU A 411 -10.57 -6.17 -60.87
CA GLU A 411 -11.75 -6.83 -60.28
C GLU A 411 -11.47 -7.69 -59.01
N PRO A 412 -12.45 -7.85 -58.08
CA PRO A 412 -12.25 -8.67 -56.88
C PRO A 412 -12.32 -10.18 -57.18
N GLN A 413 -11.19 -10.87 -57.05
CA GLN A 413 -11.11 -12.33 -56.92
C GLN A 413 -11.62 -12.78 -55.54
N PRO A 414 -12.42 -13.85 -55.42
CA PRO A 414 -12.85 -14.41 -54.15
C PRO A 414 -11.76 -15.31 -53.54
N THR A 415 -10.97 -14.79 -52.60
CA THR A 415 -10.04 -15.59 -51.79
C THR A 415 -10.75 -16.24 -50.60
N ARG A 416 -10.67 -17.57 -50.54
CA ARG A 416 -11.12 -18.41 -49.42
C ARG A 416 -10.34 -18.08 -48.13
N PRO A 417 -10.92 -18.29 -46.93
CA PRO A 417 -10.24 -18.02 -45.68
C PRO A 417 -9.10 -19.00 -45.44
N THR A 418 -7.87 -18.49 -45.43
CA THR A 418 -6.70 -19.18 -44.88
C THR A 418 -6.80 -19.15 -43.36
N GLN A 419 -6.91 -20.33 -42.74
CA GLN A 419 -6.84 -20.43 -41.28
C GLN A 419 -5.44 -20.04 -40.78
N PRO A 420 -5.32 -19.22 -39.72
CA PRO A 420 -4.04 -19.04 -39.05
C PRO A 420 -3.77 -20.25 -38.13
N SER A 421 -2.71 -20.98 -38.46
CA SER A 421 -2.05 -21.95 -37.60
C SER A 421 -1.39 -21.24 -36.40
N TYR A 422 -1.72 -21.71 -35.20
CA TYR A 422 -1.11 -21.31 -33.93
C TYR A 422 0.24 -22.02 -33.74
N MET A 423 1.30 -21.28 -33.39
CA MET A 423 2.34 -21.75 -32.47
C MET A 423 2.80 -20.59 -31.58
N PHE A 424 3.01 -20.96 -30.31
CA PHE A 424 3.15 -20.12 -29.10
C PHE A 424 4.46 -19.33 -29.05
#